data_AF-A0A957LIV1-F1
#
_entry.id   AF-A0A957LIV1-F1
#
_cell.length_a   1.000
_cell.length_b   1.000
_cell.length_c   1.000
_cell.angle_alpha   90.00
_cell.angle_beta   90.00
_cell.angle_gamma   90.00
#
_symmetry.space_group_name_H-M   'P 1'
#
loop_
_entity.id
_entity.type
_entity.pdbx_description
1 polymer ?
#
loop_
_entity_poly.entity_id
_entity_poly.type
_entity_poly.pdbx_seq_one_letter_code
_entity_poly.pdbx_strand_id
1 'polypeptide(L)'
;MFKRILFSIIGIAAYLLTNTISGRYYAIYQAEAAAGQLANDSQTAAQALLIVGNNWPMIVANVILFVFLLAVWGPFLWQMAKQHQKRQQFSKWTAFALGLFLVTTTAACKPYGATRIVEIKPNETAFLVPLIGDGTVQDRFQSVDFLEQKQVAAKQVEIPVREHKVGRMWWQIEWVPAAAVIIVDRTPVTREWTSANSTGTSTSNQAFGVESQESIDFKVGATCSALVSEENAAKFLYYFSGKSLAQVMDENIRGFVQAELFNEFGARTLEEGRQDKKEIFEAVFARTLEKFEPLGITITSLGGSEGLIYSDPKVQQVINDNFAAQQAQIQAQAQATAQAVENQTL
;
A
#
# COMPACT_ATOMS: atom_id res chain seq x y z
N MET A 1 9.71 -63.60 -15.58
CA MET A 1 9.59 -62.45 -14.64
C MET A 1 10.75 -61.47 -14.82
N PHE A 2 12.02 -61.90 -14.71
CA PHE A 2 13.21 -61.05 -14.86
C PHE A 2 13.24 -60.13 -16.10
N LYS A 3 12.98 -60.66 -17.31
CA LYS A 3 12.94 -59.85 -18.54
C LYS A 3 11.91 -58.69 -18.49
N ARG A 4 10.75 -58.90 -17.86
CA ARG A 4 9.70 -57.86 -17.75
C ARG A 4 10.10 -56.75 -16.79
N ILE A 5 10.72 -57.12 -15.66
CA ILE A 5 11.28 -56.16 -14.70
C ILE A 5 12.35 -55.30 -15.38
N LEU A 6 13.26 -55.92 -16.13
CA LEU A 6 14.30 -55.21 -16.87
C LEU A 6 13.70 -54.21 -17.89
N PHE A 7 12.70 -54.61 -18.68
CA PHE A 7 12.03 -53.71 -19.62
C PHE A 7 11.27 -52.57 -18.95
N SER A 8 10.66 -52.81 -17.78
CA SER A 8 10.01 -51.74 -17.01
C SER A 8 11.01 -50.74 -16.45
N ILE A 9 12.17 -51.21 -15.95
CA ILE A 9 13.24 -50.32 -15.47
C ILE A 9 13.74 -49.44 -16.63
N ILE A 10 13.96 -50.02 -17.81
CA ILE A 10 14.38 -49.27 -19.00
C ILE A 10 13.31 -48.24 -19.42
N GLY A 11 12.03 -48.62 -19.46
CA GLY A 11 10.93 -47.72 -19.80
C GLY A 11 10.77 -46.56 -18.81
N ILE A 12 10.89 -46.84 -17.51
CA ILE A 12 10.85 -45.82 -16.45
C ILE A 12 12.07 -44.90 -16.54
N ALA A 13 13.27 -45.45 -16.77
CA ALA A 13 14.48 -44.64 -16.93
C ALA A 13 14.38 -43.71 -18.16
N ALA A 14 13.86 -44.20 -19.28
CA ALA A 14 13.61 -43.39 -20.49
C ALA A 14 12.56 -42.29 -20.25
N TYR A 15 11.49 -42.60 -19.52
CA TYR A 15 10.50 -41.61 -19.11
C TYR A 15 11.10 -40.54 -18.19
N LEU A 16 11.89 -40.92 -17.18
CA LEU A 16 12.53 -39.98 -16.26
C LEU A 16 13.52 -39.07 -16.99
N LEU A 17 14.28 -39.60 -17.96
CA LEU A 17 15.17 -38.81 -18.81
C LEU A 17 14.38 -37.82 -19.68
N THR A 18 13.29 -38.27 -20.29
CA THR A 18 12.42 -37.41 -21.11
C THR A 18 11.79 -36.30 -20.25
N ASN A 19 11.31 -36.63 -19.05
CA ASN A 19 10.70 -35.66 -18.14
C ASN A 19 11.72 -34.63 -17.62
N THR A 20 12.96 -35.05 -17.34
CA THR A 20 14.01 -34.13 -16.89
C THR A 20 14.47 -33.17 -18.00
N ILE A 21 14.55 -33.64 -19.24
CA ILE A 21 14.87 -32.80 -20.40
C ILE A 21 13.70 -31.85 -20.68
N SER A 22 12.49 -32.38 -20.83
CA SER A 22 11.28 -31.59 -21.14
C SER A 22 10.96 -30.57 -20.03
N GLY A 23 11.16 -30.93 -18.75
CA GLY A 23 10.93 -30.00 -17.63
C GLY A 23 11.84 -28.77 -17.66
N ARG A 24 13.07 -28.90 -18.16
CA ARG A 24 13.97 -27.75 -18.35
C ARG A 24 13.48 -26.82 -19.45
N TYR A 25 13.04 -27.37 -20.57
CA TYR A 25 12.42 -26.57 -21.64
C TYR A 25 11.10 -25.93 -21.18
N TYR A 26 10.28 -26.65 -20.41
CA TYR A 26 9.02 -26.14 -19.90
C TYR A 26 9.20 -24.94 -18.96
N ALA A 27 10.23 -24.97 -18.12
CA ALA A 27 10.57 -23.84 -17.25
C ALA A 27 10.93 -22.56 -18.06
N ILE A 28 11.65 -22.73 -19.18
CA ILE A 28 12.00 -21.62 -20.07
C ILE A 28 10.74 -21.07 -20.76
N TYR A 29 9.89 -21.95 -21.31
CA TYR A 29 8.64 -21.53 -21.96
C TYR A 29 7.64 -20.88 -20.98
N GLN A 30 7.55 -21.36 -19.74
CA GLN A 30 6.72 -20.72 -18.72
C GLN A 30 7.25 -19.34 -18.30
N ALA A 31 8.57 -19.16 -18.26
CA ALA A 31 9.17 -17.85 -17.98
C ALA A 31 8.89 -16.86 -19.11
N GLU A 32 9.04 -17.28 -20.38
CA GLU A 32 8.70 -16.46 -21.55
C GLU A 32 7.20 -16.13 -21.60
N ALA A 33 6.33 -17.08 -21.27
CA ALA A 33 4.89 -16.85 -21.22
C ALA A 33 4.50 -15.92 -20.06
N ALA A 34 5.11 -16.05 -18.88
CA ALA A 34 4.86 -15.14 -17.77
C ALA A 34 5.25 -13.70 -18.12
N ALA A 35 6.36 -13.51 -18.86
CA ALA A 35 6.75 -12.20 -19.37
C ALA A 35 5.77 -11.68 -20.45
N GLY A 36 5.34 -12.55 -21.37
CA GLY A 36 4.41 -12.20 -22.45
C GLY A 36 3.01 -11.79 -21.98
N GLN A 37 2.55 -12.28 -20.82
CA GLN A 37 1.28 -11.85 -20.22
C GLN A 37 1.28 -10.38 -19.76
N LEU A 38 2.46 -9.79 -19.59
CA LEU A 38 2.64 -8.40 -19.22
C LEU A 38 2.86 -7.48 -20.44
N ALA A 39 2.88 -8.04 -21.64
CA ALA A 39 3.02 -7.28 -22.87
C ALA A 39 1.75 -6.45 -23.13
N ASN A 40 1.93 -5.19 -23.55
CA ASN A 40 0.82 -4.30 -23.95
C ASN A 40 0.14 -4.72 -25.27
N ASP A 41 0.68 -5.71 -25.97
CA ASP A 41 0.10 -6.27 -27.18
C ASP A 41 -0.82 -7.46 -26.86
N SER A 42 -2.08 -7.36 -27.28
CA SER A 42 -3.11 -8.37 -27.01
C SER A 42 -2.83 -9.72 -27.68
N GLN A 43 -2.10 -9.74 -28.80
CA GLN A 43 -1.69 -10.99 -29.44
C GLN A 43 -0.62 -11.71 -28.63
N THR A 44 0.38 -10.97 -28.13
CA THR A 44 1.46 -11.51 -27.29
C THR A 44 0.92 -12.06 -25.97
N ALA A 45 0.00 -11.33 -25.32
CA ALA A 45 -0.67 -11.80 -24.09
C ALA A 45 -1.54 -13.04 -24.33
N ALA A 46 -2.26 -13.13 -25.45
CA ALA A 46 -3.06 -14.29 -25.81
C ALA A 46 -2.21 -15.53 -26.13
N GLN A 47 -1.09 -15.34 -26.85
CA GLN A 47 -0.14 -16.42 -27.12
C GLN A 47 0.51 -16.95 -25.84
N ALA A 48 0.85 -16.06 -24.90
CA ALA A 48 1.37 -16.43 -23.61
C ALA A 48 0.37 -17.29 -22.78
N LEU A 49 -0.92 -16.96 -22.82
CA LEU A 49 -1.97 -17.77 -22.19
C LEU A 49 -2.10 -19.17 -22.81
N LEU A 50 -1.98 -19.28 -24.14
CA LEU A 50 -1.99 -20.58 -24.83
C LEU A 50 -0.78 -21.45 -24.46
N ILE A 51 0.39 -20.84 -24.26
CA ILE A 51 1.63 -21.54 -23.87
C ILE A 51 1.53 -22.05 -22.42
N VAL A 52 1.00 -21.26 -21.48
CA VAL A 52 0.80 -21.68 -20.08
C VAL A 52 -0.14 -22.89 -19.98
N GLY A 53 -1.14 -22.99 -20.86
CA GLY A 53 -2.08 -24.11 -20.89
C GLY A 53 -1.57 -25.40 -21.54
N ASN A 54 -0.48 -25.36 -22.31
CA ASN A 54 -0.13 -26.46 -23.22
C ASN A 54 0.80 -27.53 -22.60
N ASN A 55 0.29 -28.27 -21.62
CA ASN A 55 0.97 -29.43 -21.01
C ASN A 55 0.98 -30.70 -21.90
N TRP A 56 0.62 -30.58 -23.19
CA TRP A 56 0.44 -31.71 -24.11
C TRP A 56 1.64 -32.66 -24.19
N PRO A 57 2.91 -32.21 -24.24
CA PRO A 57 4.05 -33.12 -24.32
C PRO A 57 4.18 -34.05 -23.10
N MET A 58 3.83 -33.57 -21.90
CA MET A 58 3.88 -34.37 -20.68
C MET A 58 2.73 -35.38 -20.64
N ILE A 59 1.53 -34.98 -21.09
CA ILE A 59 0.38 -35.89 -21.24
C ILE A 59 0.72 -37.01 -22.22
N VAL A 60 1.30 -36.68 -23.38
CA VAL A 60 1.73 -37.67 -24.38
C VAL A 60 2.79 -38.62 -23.81
N ALA A 61 3.80 -38.12 -23.11
CA ALA A 61 4.83 -38.95 -22.48
C ALA A 61 4.24 -39.92 -21.43
N ASN A 62 3.28 -39.46 -20.63
CA ASN A 62 2.55 -40.28 -19.66
C ASN A 62 1.73 -41.39 -20.33
N VAL A 63 1.00 -41.06 -21.40
CA VAL A 63 0.20 -42.02 -22.17
C VAL A 63 1.12 -43.08 -22.80
N ILE A 64 2.25 -42.67 -23.38
CA ILE A 64 3.23 -43.60 -23.97
C ILE A 64 3.78 -44.55 -22.91
N LEU A 65 4.18 -44.04 -21.74
CA LEU A 65 4.66 -44.89 -20.64
C LEU A 65 3.58 -45.87 -20.18
N PHE A 66 2.34 -45.41 -20.03
CA PHE A 66 1.24 -46.24 -19.57
C PHE A 66 0.91 -47.35 -20.58
N VAL A 67 0.85 -47.03 -21.87
CA VAL A 67 0.66 -48.02 -22.95
C VAL A 67 1.83 -49.01 -22.99
N PHE A 68 3.06 -48.53 -22.83
CA PHE A 68 4.25 -49.39 -22.78
C PHE A 68 4.19 -50.37 -21.59
N LEU A 69 3.87 -49.89 -20.40
CA LEU A 69 3.73 -50.74 -19.22
C LEU A 69 2.57 -51.72 -19.35
N LEU A 70 1.44 -51.30 -19.94
CA LEU A 70 0.33 -52.21 -20.27
C LEU A 70 0.72 -53.26 -21.30
N ALA A 71 1.55 -52.94 -22.30
CA ALA A 71 2.05 -53.94 -23.24
C ALA A 71 2.99 -54.96 -22.55
N VAL A 72 3.87 -54.48 -21.66
CA VAL A 72 4.82 -55.32 -20.92
C VAL A 72 4.14 -56.18 -19.86
N TRP A 73 3.10 -55.69 -19.18
CA TRP A 73 2.46 -56.38 -18.07
C TRP A 73 1.06 -56.94 -18.37
N GLY A 74 0.34 -56.38 -19.33
CA GLY A 74 -1.04 -56.73 -19.69
C GLY A 74 -1.24 -58.22 -19.96
N PRO A 75 -0.42 -58.89 -20.79
CA PRO A 75 -0.55 -60.32 -21.03
C PRO A 75 -0.34 -61.17 -19.76
N PHE A 76 0.55 -60.73 -18.86
CA PHE A 76 0.82 -61.42 -17.60
C PHE A 76 -0.30 -61.20 -16.59
N LEU A 77 -0.81 -59.96 -16.48
CA LEU A 77 -1.95 -59.62 -15.64
C LEU A 77 -3.23 -60.32 -16.11
N TRP A 78 -3.42 -60.45 -17.42
CA TRP A 78 -4.55 -61.18 -18.00
C TRP A 78 -4.44 -62.70 -17.78
N GLN A 79 -3.24 -63.27 -17.91
CA GLN A 79 -2.98 -64.67 -17.56
C GLN A 79 -3.15 -64.93 -16.06
N MET A 80 -2.67 -64.02 -15.20
CA MET A 80 -2.90 -64.09 -13.76
C MET A 80 -4.36 -63.93 -13.39
N ALA A 81 -5.11 -63.03 -14.02
CA ALA A 81 -6.55 -62.87 -13.81
C ALA A 81 -7.32 -64.14 -14.21
N LYS A 82 -6.96 -64.76 -15.36
CA LYS A 82 -7.52 -66.05 -15.79
C LYS A 82 -7.14 -67.21 -14.85
N GLN A 83 -5.92 -67.25 -14.32
CA GLN A 83 -5.52 -68.25 -13.31
C GLN A 83 -6.15 -67.98 -11.93
N HIS A 84 -6.39 -66.72 -11.56
CA HIS A 84 -7.03 -66.31 -10.32
C HIS A 84 -8.54 -66.55 -10.28
N GLN A 85 -9.22 -66.57 -11.42
CA GLN A 85 -10.63 -66.99 -11.48
C GLN A 85 -10.81 -68.46 -11.03
N LYS A 86 -9.73 -69.27 -11.03
CA LYS A 86 -9.71 -70.64 -10.49
C LYS A 86 -9.07 -70.79 -9.09
N ARG A 87 -8.44 -69.75 -8.52
CA ARG A 87 -7.83 -69.80 -7.18
C ARG A 87 -8.09 -68.51 -6.39
N GLN A 88 -9.04 -68.64 -5.48
CA GLN A 88 -9.61 -67.62 -4.60
C GLN A 88 -8.67 -67.19 -3.46
N GLN A 89 -7.41 -66.89 -3.75
CA GLN A 89 -6.51 -66.28 -2.76
C GLN A 89 -5.78 -65.09 -3.37
N PHE A 90 -6.34 -63.91 -3.13
CA PHE A 90 -5.62 -62.64 -3.26
C PHE A 90 -4.36 -62.71 -2.38
N SER A 91 -3.18 -62.66 -3.00
CA SER A 91 -1.91 -62.62 -2.27
C SER A 91 -1.81 -61.27 -1.55
N LYS A 92 -1.51 -61.31 -0.24
CA LYS A 92 -1.34 -60.10 0.60
C LYS A 92 -0.31 -59.12 0.02
N TRP A 93 0.64 -59.62 -0.77
CA TRP A 93 1.68 -58.83 -1.44
C TRP A 93 1.17 -57.97 -2.60
N THR A 94 0.16 -58.42 -3.36
CA THR A 94 -0.41 -57.61 -4.45
C THR A 94 -1.27 -56.47 -3.91
N ALA A 95 -2.00 -56.70 -2.81
CA ALA A 95 -2.73 -55.65 -2.11
C ALA A 95 -1.78 -54.61 -1.49
N PHE A 96 -0.66 -55.05 -0.92
CA PHE A 96 0.35 -54.16 -0.35
C PHE A 96 1.05 -53.29 -1.41
N ALA A 97 1.43 -53.87 -2.55
CA ALA A 97 2.05 -53.13 -3.65
C ALA A 97 1.10 -52.09 -4.27
N LEU A 98 -0.18 -52.43 -4.42
CA LEU A 98 -1.20 -51.51 -4.91
C LEU A 98 -1.47 -50.37 -3.91
N GLY A 99 -1.51 -50.69 -2.61
CA GLY A 99 -1.65 -49.71 -1.53
C GLY A 99 -0.46 -48.75 -1.45
N LEU A 100 0.77 -49.25 -1.58
CA LEU A 100 1.98 -48.43 -1.58
C LEU A 100 2.03 -47.50 -2.80
N PHE A 101 1.63 -47.98 -3.98
CA PHE A 101 1.56 -47.17 -5.19
C PHE A 101 0.55 -46.01 -5.03
N LEU A 102 -0.65 -46.30 -4.50
CA LEU A 102 -1.68 -45.30 -4.21
C LEU A 102 -1.21 -44.23 -3.20
N VAL A 103 -0.49 -44.63 -2.15
CA VAL A 103 0.06 -43.69 -1.14
C VAL A 103 1.16 -42.81 -1.74
N THR A 104 2.02 -43.34 -2.61
CA THR A 104 3.05 -42.52 -3.26
C THR A 104 2.48 -41.52 -4.27
N THR A 105 1.33 -41.80 -4.88
CA THR A 105 0.69 -40.87 -5.83
C THR A 105 -0.10 -39.75 -5.14
N THR A 106 -0.60 -39.96 -3.92
CA THR A 106 -1.39 -38.95 -3.19
C THR A 106 -0.56 -38.10 -2.21
N ALA A 107 0.59 -38.60 -1.74
CA ALA A 107 1.48 -37.87 -0.83
C ALA A 107 2.34 -36.78 -1.50
N ALA A 108 2.27 -36.64 -2.83
CA ALA A 108 3.09 -35.69 -3.60
C ALA A 108 2.30 -34.53 -4.20
N CYS A 109 1.04 -34.30 -3.80
CA CYS A 109 0.28 -33.15 -4.30
C CYS A 109 0.92 -31.83 -3.84
N LYS A 110 1.10 -30.90 -4.78
CA LYS A 110 1.52 -29.53 -4.46
C LYS A 110 0.51 -28.89 -3.49
N PRO A 111 0.96 -28.10 -2.51
CA PRO A 111 0.07 -27.36 -1.63
C PRO A 111 -0.79 -26.38 -2.44
N TYR A 112 -2.05 -26.18 -2.00
CA TYR A 112 -3.00 -25.29 -2.65
C TYR A 112 -2.53 -23.83 -2.55
N GLY A 113 -2.50 -23.13 -3.69
CA GLY A 113 -2.23 -21.71 -3.76
C GLY A 113 -3.50 -20.93 -3.43
N ALA A 114 -3.70 -20.62 -2.16
CA ALA A 114 -4.81 -19.77 -1.76
C ALA A 114 -4.59 -18.36 -2.33
N THR A 115 -5.56 -17.87 -3.08
CA THR A 115 -5.56 -16.52 -3.64
C THR A 115 -6.01 -15.55 -2.54
N ARG A 116 -5.27 -14.44 -2.39
CA ARG A 116 -5.58 -13.44 -1.37
C ARG A 116 -6.32 -12.29 -2.05
N ILE A 117 -7.57 -12.09 -1.64
CA ILE A 117 -8.40 -10.97 -2.12
C ILE A 117 -8.29 -9.85 -1.09
N VAL A 118 -8.02 -8.64 -1.56
CA VAL A 118 -8.05 -7.41 -0.75
C VAL A 118 -9.21 -6.56 -1.23
N GLU A 119 -10.08 -6.17 -0.32
CA GLU A 119 -11.17 -5.23 -0.57
C GLU A 119 -10.66 -3.79 -0.40
N ILE A 120 -11.11 -2.91 -1.29
CA ILE A 120 -10.75 -1.49 -1.32
C ILE A 120 -12.02 -0.69 -1.04
N LYS A 121 -11.97 0.18 -0.03
CA LYS A 121 -13.11 1.02 0.31
C LYS A 121 -13.31 2.16 -0.69
N PRO A 122 -14.52 2.76 -0.76
CA PRO A 122 -14.78 3.87 -1.66
C PRO A 122 -13.88 5.10 -1.43
N ASN A 123 -13.44 5.33 -0.19
CA ASN A 123 -12.53 6.42 0.20
C ASN A 123 -11.04 6.05 0.08
N GLU A 124 -10.73 4.89 -0.50
CA GLU A 124 -9.36 4.39 -0.63
C GLU A 124 -8.98 4.31 -2.12
N THR A 125 -7.68 4.46 -2.40
CA THR A 125 -7.10 4.23 -3.73
C THR A 125 -6.00 3.21 -3.59
N ALA A 126 -6.04 2.16 -4.40
CA ALA A 126 -5.10 1.05 -4.31
C ALA A 126 -4.16 0.99 -5.51
N PHE A 127 -2.93 0.55 -5.25
CA PHE A 127 -1.87 0.39 -6.22
C PHE A 127 -1.34 -1.04 -6.16
N LEU A 128 -1.29 -1.72 -7.31
CA LEU A 128 -0.75 -3.08 -7.41
C LEU A 128 0.70 -3.03 -7.90
N VAL A 129 1.65 -3.03 -6.97
CA VAL A 129 3.08 -2.89 -7.26
C VAL A 129 3.74 -4.27 -7.31
N PRO A 130 4.39 -4.67 -8.42
CA PRO A 130 5.11 -5.93 -8.49
C PRO A 130 6.31 -5.93 -7.53
N LEU A 131 6.49 -7.04 -6.79
CA LEU A 131 7.58 -7.19 -5.81
C LEU A 131 8.91 -7.59 -6.43
N ILE A 132 8.91 -7.98 -7.70
CA ILE A 132 10.09 -8.38 -8.47
C ILE A 132 10.08 -7.55 -9.75
N GLY A 133 11.21 -6.88 -10.02
CA GLY A 133 11.41 -6.19 -11.28
C GLY A 133 11.61 -7.18 -12.42
N ASP A 134 11.13 -6.84 -13.61
CA ASP A 134 11.57 -7.49 -14.83
C ASP A 134 13.05 -7.10 -15.00
N GLY A 135 13.97 -8.06 -14.87
CA GLY A 135 15.43 -7.82 -14.88
C GLY A 135 15.97 -7.23 -16.19
N THR A 136 15.08 -6.88 -17.13
CA THR A 136 15.34 -6.25 -18.42
C THR A 136 15.16 -4.73 -18.41
N VAL A 137 14.46 -4.16 -17.42
CA VAL A 137 14.21 -2.71 -17.30
C VAL A 137 14.44 -2.26 -15.84
N GLN A 138 15.70 -2.29 -15.41
CA GLN A 138 16.12 -1.82 -14.08
C GLN A 138 16.29 -0.28 -14.00
N ASP A 139 15.82 0.47 -15.01
CA ASP A 139 16.16 1.89 -15.16
C ASP A 139 15.03 2.88 -14.83
N ARG A 140 13.79 2.42 -14.58
CA ARG A 140 12.73 3.31 -14.11
C ARG A 140 12.57 3.17 -12.60
N PHE A 141 13.33 3.96 -11.86
CA PHE A 141 12.99 4.30 -10.47
C PHE A 141 11.49 4.60 -10.43
N GLN A 142 10.78 4.01 -9.45
CA GLN A 142 9.30 4.00 -9.34
C GLN A 142 8.67 5.39 -9.49
N SER A 143 8.53 5.88 -10.71
CA SER A 143 8.07 7.24 -10.98
C SER A 143 6.59 7.38 -10.64
N VAL A 144 6.10 8.61 -10.52
CA VAL A 144 4.67 8.88 -10.36
C VAL A 144 3.87 8.22 -11.50
N ASP A 145 4.31 8.36 -12.75
CA ASP A 145 3.68 7.73 -13.92
C ASP A 145 3.61 6.19 -13.80
N PHE A 146 4.62 5.56 -13.20
CA PHE A 146 4.59 4.12 -12.95
C PHE A 146 3.51 3.75 -11.95
N LEU A 147 3.33 4.54 -10.89
CA LEU A 147 2.28 4.31 -9.89
C LEU A 147 0.89 4.55 -10.47
N GLU A 148 0.71 5.59 -11.29
CA GLU A 148 -0.56 5.87 -11.99
C GLU A 148 -0.98 4.69 -12.89
N GLN A 149 -0.03 4.09 -13.62
CA GLN A 149 -0.30 2.90 -14.45
C GLN A 149 -0.66 1.65 -13.64
N LYS A 150 -0.33 1.62 -12.35
CA LYS A 150 -0.60 0.50 -11.43
C LYS A 150 -1.76 0.78 -10.49
N GLN A 151 -2.47 1.90 -10.68
CA GLN A 151 -3.69 2.20 -9.95
C GLN A 151 -4.78 1.19 -10.32
N VAL A 152 -5.47 0.67 -9.31
CA VAL A 152 -6.53 -0.31 -9.50
C VAL A 152 -7.89 0.34 -9.28
N ALA A 153 -8.74 0.30 -10.31
CA ALA A 153 -10.11 0.81 -10.26
C ALA A 153 -11.12 -0.19 -9.65
N ALA A 154 -10.74 -1.46 -9.51
CA ALA A 154 -11.63 -2.50 -9.00
C ALA A 154 -11.79 -2.39 -7.47
N LYS A 155 -12.99 -2.69 -6.95
CA LYS A 155 -13.29 -2.71 -5.50
C LYS A 155 -12.67 -3.89 -4.75
N GLN A 156 -12.27 -4.91 -5.48
CA GLN A 156 -11.59 -6.10 -4.95
C GLN A 156 -10.43 -6.44 -5.89
N VAL A 157 -9.28 -6.72 -5.30
CA VAL A 157 -8.06 -7.06 -6.05
C VAL A 157 -7.54 -8.38 -5.56
N GLU A 158 -7.37 -9.30 -6.50
CA GLU A 158 -6.70 -10.56 -6.25
C GLU A 158 -5.19 -10.36 -6.35
N ILE A 159 -4.46 -10.72 -5.30
CA ILE A 159 -3.01 -10.63 -5.29
C ILE A 159 -2.45 -11.84 -6.04
N PRO A 160 -1.75 -11.64 -7.17
CA PRO A 160 -1.13 -12.75 -7.88
C PRO A 160 -0.08 -13.41 -6.98
N VAL A 161 -0.12 -14.74 -6.91
CA VAL A 161 0.86 -15.56 -6.18
C VAL A 161 1.75 -16.30 -7.15
N ARG A 162 2.98 -16.57 -6.74
CA ARG A 162 3.95 -17.35 -7.50
C ARG A 162 4.49 -18.51 -6.68
N GLU A 163 4.93 -19.55 -7.38
CA GLU A 163 5.62 -20.67 -6.76
C GLU A 163 7.01 -20.21 -6.28
N HIS A 164 7.29 -20.43 -5.01
CA HIS A 164 8.60 -20.31 -4.40
C HIS A 164 9.07 -21.69 -3.96
N LYS A 165 10.14 -22.19 -4.58
CA LYS A 165 10.67 -23.52 -4.28
C LYS A 165 11.53 -23.46 -3.01
N VAL A 166 11.05 -24.04 -1.92
CA VAL A 166 11.72 -24.04 -0.60
C VAL A 166 12.64 -25.26 -0.45
N GLY A 167 12.35 -26.36 -1.16
CA GLY A 167 13.09 -27.62 -1.02
C GLY A 167 13.54 -28.24 -2.34
N ARG A 168 14.20 -29.41 -2.26
CA ARG A 168 14.72 -30.12 -3.44
C ARG A 168 13.60 -30.83 -4.22
N MET A 169 12.56 -31.28 -3.52
CA MET A 169 11.44 -32.02 -4.11
C MET A 169 10.43 -31.08 -4.78
N TRP A 170 9.70 -31.58 -5.79
CA TRP A 170 8.80 -30.76 -6.61
C TRP A 170 7.51 -30.31 -5.89
N TRP A 171 7.15 -30.96 -4.78
CA TRP A 171 6.02 -30.61 -3.92
C TRP A 171 6.41 -29.68 -2.76
N GLN A 172 7.72 -29.44 -2.54
CA GLN A 172 8.22 -28.54 -1.49
C GLN A 172 8.22 -27.09 -2.00
N ILE A 173 7.03 -26.57 -2.22
CA ILE A 173 6.79 -25.20 -2.67
C ILE A 173 6.01 -24.40 -1.62
N GLU A 174 6.22 -23.10 -1.61
CA GLU A 174 5.47 -22.11 -0.88
C GLU A 174 4.90 -21.10 -1.87
N TRP A 175 3.67 -20.66 -1.67
CA TRP A 175 3.05 -19.64 -2.50
C TRP A 175 3.33 -18.27 -1.91
N VAL A 176 4.10 -17.46 -2.61
CA VAL A 176 4.46 -16.10 -2.16
C VAL A 176 3.78 -15.06 -3.06
N PRO A 177 3.40 -13.88 -2.53
CA PRO A 177 2.87 -12.80 -3.34
C PRO A 177 3.87 -12.37 -4.42
N ALA A 178 3.39 -12.23 -5.66
CA ALA A 178 4.14 -11.66 -6.78
C ALA A 178 4.01 -10.12 -6.82
N ALA A 179 2.98 -9.56 -6.19
CA ALA A 179 2.74 -8.13 -6.07
C ALA A 179 2.28 -7.76 -4.65
N ALA A 180 2.48 -6.49 -4.29
CA ALA A 180 1.95 -5.87 -3.09
C ALA A 180 0.84 -4.90 -3.45
N VAL A 181 -0.25 -4.92 -2.67
CA VAL A 181 -1.31 -3.92 -2.74
C VAL A 181 -0.99 -2.85 -1.71
N ILE A 182 -0.78 -1.62 -2.17
CA ILE A 182 -0.59 -0.46 -1.31
C ILE A 182 -1.85 0.38 -1.40
N ILE A 183 -2.42 0.74 -0.25
CA ILE A 183 -3.67 1.49 -0.15
C ILE A 183 -3.37 2.88 0.41
N VAL A 184 -3.88 3.90 -0.26
CA VAL A 184 -3.87 5.29 0.17
C VAL A 184 -5.28 5.68 0.61
N ASP A 185 -5.42 6.15 1.85
CA ASP A 185 -6.67 6.70 2.37
C ASP A 185 -6.82 8.16 1.93
N ARG A 186 -7.98 8.48 1.34
CA ARG A 186 -8.33 9.82 0.84
C ARG A 186 -9.25 10.60 1.78
N THR A 187 -9.56 10.05 2.95
CA THR A 187 -10.40 10.71 3.94
C THR A 187 -9.78 12.05 4.33
N PRO A 188 -10.52 13.17 4.28
CA PRO A 188 -10.02 14.46 4.75
C PRO A 188 -9.60 14.37 6.21
N VAL A 189 -8.42 14.91 6.51
CA VAL A 189 -7.88 14.96 7.87
C VAL A 189 -7.82 16.41 8.30
N THR A 190 -8.35 16.68 9.49
CA THR A 190 -8.20 17.97 10.17
C THR A 190 -7.27 17.79 11.36
N ARG A 191 -6.29 18.68 11.46
CA ARG A 191 -5.35 18.78 12.58
C ARG A 191 -5.48 20.16 13.21
N GLU A 192 -5.49 20.18 14.52
CA GLU A 192 -5.53 21.38 15.33
C GLU A 192 -4.33 21.33 16.28
N TRP A 193 -3.48 22.35 16.16
CA TRP A 193 -2.23 22.50 16.89
C TRP A 193 -2.35 23.70 17.83
N THR A 194 -2.64 23.40 19.09
CA THR A 194 -3.03 24.36 20.12
C THR A 194 -2.16 24.22 21.36
N SER A 195 -2.24 25.20 22.25
CA SER A 195 -1.44 25.23 23.47
C SER A 195 -2.09 24.49 24.63
N ALA A 196 -3.42 24.45 24.67
CA ALA A 196 -4.18 23.87 25.76
C ALA A 196 -4.35 22.35 25.59
N ASN A 197 -4.40 21.63 26.71
CA ASN A 197 -4.56 20.18 26.73
C ASN A 197 -6.02 19.73 26.48
N SER A 198 -6.96 20.67 26.50
CA SER A 198 -8.41 20.45 26.33
C SER A 198 -8.92 20.80 24.93
N THR A 199 -8.08 21.45 24.11
CA THR A 199 -8.37 21.84 22.73
C THR A 199 -7.24 21.28 21.85
N GLY A 200 -7.52 20.96 20.59
CA GLY A 200 -6.50 20.37 19.71
C GLY A 200 -6.58 18.88 19.50
N THR A 201 -5.77 18.40 18.55
CA THR A 201 -5.72 16.97 18.18
C THR A 201 -4.74 16.15 19.03
N SER A 202 -3.98 16.80 19.91
CA SER A 202 -3.07 16.16 20.86
C SER A 202 -3.30 16.72 22.27
N THR A 203 -2.99 15.93 23.29
CA THR A 203 -2.97 16.38 24.70
C THR A 203 -1.70 17.14 25.07
N SER A 204 -0.77 17.28 24.12
CA SER A 204 0.49 18.02 24.30
C SER A 204 0.38 19.42 23.69
N ASN A 205 1.15 20.37 24.23
CA ASN A 205 1.23 21.72 23.67
C ASN A 205 1.89 21.67 22.28
N GLN A 206 1.10 21.88 21.24
CA GLN A 206 1.50 21.89 19.84
C GLN A 206 1.39 23.27 19.19
N ALA A 207 1.06 24.32 19.96
CA ALA A 207 1.02 25.68 19.45
C ALA A 207 2.36 26.10 18.83
N PHE A 208 2.29 26.99 17.86
CA PHE A 208 3.43 27.52 17.15
C PHE A 208 4.09 28.61 17.99
N GLY A 209 5.35 28.40 18.37
CA GLY A 209 6.14 29.43 19.05
C GLY A 209 6.72 30.38 18.02
N VAL A 210 6.45 31.67 18.16
CA VAL A 210 6.90 32.72 17.25
C VAL A 210 7.38 33.93 18.05
N GLU A 211 8.14 34.78 17.39
CA GLU A 211 8.70 36.01 17.96
C GLU A 211 8.28 37.20 17.09
N SER A 212 7.95 38.34 17.68
CA SER A 212 7.77 39.59 16.93
C SER A 212 9.12 40.22 16.54
N GLN A 213 9.09 41.23 15.66
CA GLN A 213 10.26 42.04 15.32
C GLN A 213 10.96 42.67 16.55
N GLU A 214 10.22 42.89 17.63
CA GLU A 214 10.71 43.49 18.88
C GLU A 214 11.25 42.45 19.87
N SER A 215 11.43 41.21 19.42
CA SER A 215 11.85 40.06 20.23
C SER A 215 10.91 39.73 21.39
N ILE A 216 9.60 39.81 21.14
CA ILE A 216 8.58 39.36 22.09
C ILE A 216 8.09 37.97 21.69
N ASP A 217 8.32 37.00 22.56
CA ASP A 217 7.91 35.60 22.38
C ASP A 217 6.42 35.38 22.70
N PHE A 218 5.71 34.73 21.78
CA PHE A 218 4.34 34.28 21.99
C PHE A 218 4.03 33.01 21.20
N LYS A 219 2.89 32.41 21.49
CA LYS A 219 2.38 31.22 20.83
C LYS A 219 1.07 31.50 20.11
N VAL A 220 0.89 30.87 18.97
CA VAL A 220 -0.37 30.88 18.20
C VAL A 220 -0.84 29.47 17.94
N GLY A 221 -2.15 29.25 18.07
CA GLY A 221 -2.80 28.00 17.65
C GLY A 221 -3.22 28.08 16.19
N ALA A 222 -3.18 26.95 15.48
CA ALA A 222 -3.75 26.85 14.14
C ALA A 222 -4.50 25.55 13.90
N THR A 223 -5.48 25.60 13.00
CA THR A 223 -6.19 24.45 12.46
C THR A 223 -5.89 24.35 10.97
N CYS A 224 -5.59 23.14 10.51
CA CYS A 224 -5.32 22.81 9.12
C CYS A 224 -6.15 21.60 8.72
N SER A 225 -6.85 21.68 7.58
CA SER A 225 -7.51 20.54 6.94
C SER A 225 -6.83 20.24 5.62
N ALA A 226 -6.62 18.95 5.34
CA ALA A 226 -6.02 18.49 4.11
C ALA A 226 -6.69 17.21 3.62
N LEU A 227 -6.59 16.94 2.32
CA LEU A 227 -7.01 15.68 1.72
C LEU A 227 -6.06 15.28 0.59
N VAL A 228 -6.13 14.01 0.20
CA VAL A 228 -5.45 13.48 -0.99
C VAL A 228 -6.53 13.17 -2.02
N SER A 229 -6.55 13.90 -3.13
CA SER A 229 -7.48 13.61 -4.24
C SER A 229 -7.05 12.34 -4.98
N GLU A 230 -7.98 11.71 -5.69
CA GLU A 230 -7.71 10.45 -6.41
C GLU A 230 -6.56 10.56 -7.41
N GLU A 231 -6.58 11.64 -8.19
CA GLU A 231 -5.56 12.00 -9.18
C GLU A 231 -4.16 12.23 -8.55
N ASN A 232 -4.11 12.57 -7.26
CA ASN A 232 -2.88 12.89 -6.55
C ASN A 232 -2.41 11.75 -5.63
N ALA A 233 -3.18 10.65 -5.53
CA ALA A 233 -2.84 9.52 -4.68
C ALA A 233 -1.49 8.88 -5.06
N ALA A 234 -1.16 8.85 -6.37
CA ALA A 234 0.14 8.36 -6.85
C ALA A 234 1.30 9.25 -6.39
N LYS A 235 1.14 10.58 -6.46
CA LYS A 235 2.14 11.55 -5.97
C LYS A 235 2.33 11.43 -4.46
N PHE A 236 1.23 11.36 -3.71
CA PHE A 236 1.28 11.18 -2.26
C PHE A 236 2.03 9.89 -1.89
N LEU A 237 1.70 8.78 -2.55
CA LEU A 237 2.37 7.51 -2.34
C LEU A 237 3.88 7.56 -2.67
N TYR A 238 4.24 8.28 -3.74
CA TYR A 238 5.65 8.44 -4.14
C TYR A 238 6.48 9.18 -3.08
N TYR A 239 5.98 10.31 -2.55
CA TYR A 239 6.72 11.15 -1.61
C TYR A 239 6.62 10.70 -0.15
N PHE A 240 5.48 10.11 0.24
CA PHE A 240 5.15 9.82 1.64
C PHE A 240 4.80 8.35 1.89
N SER A 241 5.39 7.44 1.09
CA SER A 241 5.15 6.00 1.19
C SER A 241 5.20 5.49 2.63
N GLY A 242 4.15 4.77 3.03
CA GLY A 242 4.03 4.16 4.35
C GLY A 242 3.58 5.10 5.48
N LYS A 243 3.34 6.40 5.21
CA LYS A 243 2.81 7.35 6.20
C LYS A 243 1.33 7.64 5.96
N SER A 244 0.59 7.87 7.04
CA SER A 244 -0.78 8.40 6.94
C SER A 244 -0.76 9.91 6.67
N LEU A 245 -1.83 10.44 6.07
CA LEU A 245 -1.96 11.89 5.87
C LEU A 245 -1.82 12.66 7.19
N ALA A 246 -2.37 12.14 8.29
CA ALA A 246 -2.25 12.75 9.61
C ALA A 246 -0.78 12.85 10.08
N GLN A 247 0.02 11.81 9.85
CA GLN A 247 1.46 11.82 10.18
C GLN A 247 2.21 12.85 9.32
N VAL A 248 1.92 12.91 8.02
CA VAL A 248 2.54 13.90 7.13
C VAL A 248 2.16 15.33 7.54
N MET A 249 0.92 15.54 7.97
CA MET A 249 0.50 16.84 8.49
C MET A 249 1.30 17.25 9.72
N ASP A 250 1.46 16.36 10.70
CA ASP A 250 2.18 16.67 11.94
C ASP A 250 3.71 16.78 11.77
N GLU A 251 4.31 15.99 10.87
CA GLU A 251 5.77 15.95 10.68
C GLU A 251 6.27 16.96 9.64
N ASN A 252 5.55 17.14 8.53
CA ASN A 252 6.00 17.93 7.40
C ASN A 252 5.26 19.27 7.29
N ILE A 253 3.93 19.24 7.25
CA ILE A 253 3.13 20.47 7.04
C ILE A 253 3.27 21.38 8.26
N ARG A 254 3.14 20.85 9.48
CA ARG A 254 3.32 21.63 10.71
C ARG A 254 4.70 22.30 10.76
N GLY A 255 5.75 21.60 10.37
CA GLY A 255 7.11 22.17 10.35
C GLY A 255 7.25 23.34 9.38
N PHE A 256 6.64 23.23 8.20
CA PHE A 256 6.59 24.31 7.22
C PHE A 256 5.78 25.51 7.73
N VAL A 257 4.57 25.27 8.24
CA VAL A 257 3.69 26.31 8.81
C VAL A 257 4.36 27.04 9.97
N GLN A 258 5.09 26.33 10.83
CA GLN A 258 5.87 26.91 11.91
C GLN A 258 6.92 27.90 11.40
N ALA A 259 7.68 27.53 10.36
CA ALA A 259 8.71 28.39 9.79
C ALA A 259 8.10 29.64 9.14
N GLU A 260 7.00 29.45 8.40
CA GLU A 260 6.30 30.55 7.73
C GLU A 260 5.64 31.52 8.70
N LEU A 261 4.99 31.02 9.76
CA LEU A 261 4.46 31.87 10.82
C LEU A 261 5.57 32.63 11.55
N PHE A 262 6.71 31.97 11.82
CA PHE A 262 7.85 32.64 12.45
C PHE A 262 8.37 33.79 11.58
N ASN A 263 8.48 33.59 10.26
CA ASN A 263 8.92 34.62 9.33
C ASN A 263 7.91 35.79 9.25
N GLU A 264 6.62 35.51 9.19
CA GLU A 264 5.59 36.55 9.11
C GLU A 264 5.51 37.38 10.39
N PHE A 265 5.53 36.75 11.56
CA PHE A 265 5.49 37.47 12.83
C PHE A 265 6.81 38.18 13.13
N GLY A 266 7.96 37.59 12.80
CA GLY A 266 9.28 38.21 13.00
C GLY A 266 9.54 39.43 12.12
N ALA A 267 8.80 39.57 11.01
CA ALA A 267 8.86 40.74 10.13
C ALA A 267 7.98 41.91 10.59
N ARG A 268 7.16 41.73 11.64
CA ARG A 268 6.16 42.69 12.11
C ARG A 268 6.35 43.04 13.58
N THR A 269 6.00 44.26 13.95
CA THR A 269 5.84 44.62 15.36
C THR A 269 4.73 43.80 16.01
N LEU A 270 4.69 43.76 17.34
CA LEU A 270 3.65 42.98 18.01
C LEU A 270 2.23 43.47 17.68
N GLU A 271 2.05 44.78 17.57
CA GLU A 271 0.74 45.38 17.27
C GLU A 271 0.32 45.11 15.83
N GLU A 272 1.24 45.21 14.86
CA GLU A 272 0.97 44.81 13.47
C GLU A 272 0.63 43.33 13.37
N GLY A 273 1.35 42.44 14.07
CA GLY A 273 1.04 41.01 14.11
C GLY A 273 -0.35 40.70 14.71
N ARG A 274 -0.82 41.53 15.64
CA ARG A 274 -2.19 41.43 16.19
C ARG A 274 -3.25 41.85 15.19
N GLN A 275 -3.02 42.97 14.48
CA GLN A 275 -3.97 43.54 13.53
C GLN A 275 -4.04 42.70 12.25
N ASP A 276 -2.89 42.27 11.73
CA ASP A 276 -2.75 41.57 10.45
C ASP A 276 -2.85 40.05 10.59
N LYS A 277 -3.34 39.53 11.72
CA LYS A 277 -3.32 38.09 11.99
C LYS A 277 -4.04 37.31 10.90
N LYS A 278 -5.15 37.83 10.38
CA LYS A 278 -5.92 37.18 9.32
C LYS A 278 -5.07 37.08 8.05
N GLU A 279 -4.46 38.18 7.65
CA GLU A 279 -3.61 38.33 6.48
C GLU A 279 -2.38 37.43 6.56
N ILE A 280 -1.77 37.31 7.74
CA ILE A 280 -0.66 36.38 8.00
C ILE A 280 -1.10 34.94 7.73
N PHE A 281 -2.23 34.49 8.31
CA PHE A 281 -2.70 33.12 8.09
C PHE A 281 -3.12 32.85 6.65
N GLU A 282 -3.70 33.83 5.94
CA GLU A 282 -4.00 33.73 4.51
C GLU A 282 -2.74 33.58 3.66
N ALA A 283 -1.68 34.33 3.97
CA ALA A 283 -0.39 34.22 3.29
C ALA A 283 0.29 32.87 3.54
N VAL A 284 0.29 32.39 4.79
CA VAL A 284 0.82 31.07 5.16
C VAL A 284 0.02 29.95 4.50
N PHE A 285 -1.32 30.07 4.44
CA PHE A 285 -2.18 29.12 3.74
C PHE A 285 -1.80 29.00 2.26
N ALA A 286 -1.70 30.14 1.56
CA ALA A 286 -1.35 30.15 0.13
C ALA A 286 0.00 29.47 -0.14
N ARG A 287 1.03 29.80 0.66
CA ARG A 287 2.37 29.19 0.51
C ARG A 287 2.39 27.71 0.89
N THR A 288 1.61 27.31 1.88
CA THR A 288 1.48 25.90 2.27
C THR A 288 0.79 25.09 1.19
N LEU A 289 -0.28 25.63 0.60
CA LEU A 289 -0.96 25.01 -0.54
C LEU A 289 0.01 24.83 -1.72
N GLU A 290 0.69 25.90 -2.14
CA GLU A 290 1.66 25.87 -3.24
C GLU A 290 2.80 24.85 -2.99
N LYS A 291 3.27 24.74 -1.75
CA LYS A 291 4.37 23.83 -1.39
C LYS A 291 3.97 22.36 -1.48
N PHE A 292 2.75 22.01 -1.07
CA PHE A 292 2.33 20.62 -0.86
C PHE A 292 1.45 20.05 -1.99
N GLU A 293 0.86 20.90 -2.83
CA GLU A 293 0.16 20.48 -4.05
C GLU A 293 1.01 19.58 -4.98
N PRO A 294 2.27 19.91 -5.33
CA PRO A 294 3.09 19.04 -6.18
C PRO A 294 3.47 17.72 -5.50
N LEU A 295 3.32 17.62 -4.18
CA LEU A 295 3.58 16.41 -3.40
C LEU A 295 2.33 15.53 -3.25
N GLY A 296 1.21 15.93 -3.86
CA GLY A 296 -0.04 15.18 -3.87
C GLY A 296 -0.96 15.42 -2.67
N ILE A 297 -0.77 16.53 -1.94
CA ILE A 297 -1.61 16.91 -0.81
C ILE A 297 -2.32 18.22 -1.12
N THR A 298 -3.64 18.23 -0.99
CA THR A 298 -4.45 19.44 -1.15
C THR A 298 -4.82 19.96 0.23
N ILE A 299 -4.32 21.16 0.57
CA ILE A 299 -4.73 21.86 1.79
C ILE A 299 -6.07 22.55 1.51
N THR A 300 -7.11 22.19 2.25
CA THR A 300 -8.47 22.73 2.05
C THR A 300 -8.75 23.93 2.95
N SER A 301 -8.11 24.00 4.11
CA SER A 301 -8.17 25.15 5.00
C SER A 301 -6.94 25.21 5.89
N LEU A 302 -6.52 26.44 6.22
CA LEU A 302 -5.55 26.71 7.26
C LEU A 302 -5.90 28.06 7.90
N GLY A 303 -5.96 28.11 9.22
CA GLY A 303 -6.30 29.35 9.93
C GLY A 303 -5.95 29.29 11.41
N GLY A 304 -5.92 30.45 12.06
CA GLY A 304 -5.65 30.55 13.49
C GLY A 304 -6.81 30.04 14.35
N SER A 305 -6.53 29.24 15.37
CA SER A 305 -7.53 28.67 16.28
C SER A 305 -7.50 29.26 17.69
N GLU A 306 -6.38 29.83 18.12
CA GLU A 306 -6.22 30.47 19.44
C GLU A 306 -5.80 31.93 19.30
N GLY A 307 -5.96 32.72 20.37
CA GLY A 307 -5.35 34.04 20.50
C GLY A 307 -3.82 34.00 20.55
N LEU A 308 -3.19 35.16 20.75
CA LEU A 308 -1.75 35.25 21.00
C LEU A 308 -1.51 34.96 22.48
N ILE A 309 -0.73 33.92 22.76
CA ILE A 309 -0.43 33.47 24.12
C ILE A 309 1.00 33.84 24.44
N TYR A 310 1.19 34.91 25.22
CA TYR A 310 2.52 35.43 25.52
C TYR A 310 3.26 34.51 26.48
N SER A 311 4.55 34.32 26.22
CA SER A 311 5.41 33.50 27.07
C SER A 311 5.69 34.17 28.42
N ASP A 312 5.76 35.51 28.45
CA ASP A 312 5.91 36.29 29.68
C ASP A 312 4.53 36.70 30.26
N PRO A 313 4.15 36.21 31.46
CA PRO A 313 2.91 36.61 32.12
C PRO A 313 2.79 38.12 32.36
N LYS A 314 3.91 38.85 32.52
CA LYS A 314 3.89 40.30 32.71
C LYS A 314 3.46 41.02 31.44
N VAL A 315 3.86 40.54 30.27
CA VAL A 315 3.42 41.10 28.97
C VAL A 315 1.92 40.92 28.83
N GLN A 316 1.40 39.72 29.15
CA GLN A 316 -0.03 39.46 29.15
C GLN A 316 -0.79 40.39 30.13
N GLN A 317 -0.23 40.61 31.32
CA GLN A 317 -0.84 41.49 32.32
C GLN A 317 -0.89 42.95 31.84
N VAL A 318 0.22 43.49 31.33
CA VAL A 318 0.28 44.86 30.80
C VAL A 318 -0.70 45.06 29.64
N ILE A 319 -0.83 44.07 28.75
CA ILE A 319 -1.80 44.12 27.66
C ILE A 319 -3.24 44.14 28.19
N ASN A 320 -3.55 43.30 29.19
CA ASN A 320 -4.87 43.26 29.80
C ASN A 320 -5.19 44.59 30.51
N ASP A 321 -4.23 45.17 31.23
CA ASP A 321 -4.38 46.44 31.94
C ASP A 321 -4.58 47.61 30.97
N ASN A 322 -3.82 47.64 29.88
CA ASN A 322 -3.98 48.66 28.83
C ASN A 322 -5.33 48.55 28.12
N PHE A 323 -5.81 47.34 27.85
CA PHE A 323 -7.13 47.13 27.25
C PHE A 323 -8.25 47.59 28.20
N ALA A 324 -8.16 47.25 29.50
CA ALA A 324 -9.12 47.71 30.49
C ALA A 324 -9.13 49.25 30.61
N ALA A 325 -7.94 49.89 30.59
CA ALA A 325 -7.80 51.33 30.62
C ALA A 325 -8.39 52.01 29.37
N GLN A 326 -8.14 51.47 28.17
CA GLN A 326 -8.74 51.98 26.93
C GLN A 326 -10.26 51.84 26.94
N GLN A 327 -10.79 50.69 27.37
CA GLN A 327 -12.23 50.48 27.44
C GLN A 327 -12.91 51.43 28.44
N ALA A 328 -12.25 51.71 29.58
CA ALA A 328 -12.72 52.68 30.56
C ALA A 328 -12.72 54.11 29.98
N GLN A 329 -11.71 54.49 29.20
CA GLN A 329 -11.69 55.80 28.52
C GLN A 329 -12.82 55.94 27.49
N ILE A 330 -13.06 54.90 26.67
CA ILE A 330 -14.16 54.89 25.69
C ILE A 330 -15.50 55.02 26.41
N GLN A 331 -15.71 54.29 27.51
CA GLN A 331 -16.93 54.40 28.31
C GLN A 331 -17.10 55.79 28.94
N ALA A 332 -16.02 56.37 29.48
CA ALA A 332 -16.06 57.72 30.05
C ALA A 332 -16.37 58.79 28.99
N GLN A 333 -15.81 58.68 27.79
CA GLN A 333 -16.13 59.56 26.66
C GLN A 333 -17.58 59.38 26.18
N ALA A 334 -18.06 58.13 26.10
CA ALA A 334 -19.44 57.85 25.73
C ALA A 334 -20.43 58.42 26.76
N GLN A 335 -20.14 58.29 28.05
CA GLN A 335 -20.93 58.87 29.13
C GLN A 335 -20.91 60.40 29.11
N ALA A 336 -19.74 61.01 28.93
CA ALA A 336 -19.62 62.47 28.81
C ALA A 336 -20.39 63.00 27.59
N THR A 337 -20.35 62.29 26.46
CA THR A 337 -21.11 62.64 25.25
C THR A 337 -22.61 62.49 25.48
N ALA A 338 -23.06 61.39 26.11
CA ALA A 338 -24.47 61.17 26.45
C ALA A 338 -25.00 62.27 27.38
N GLN A 339 -24.21 62.65 28.39
CA GLN A 339 -24.58 63.69 29.34
C GLN A 339 -24.58 65.09 28.71
N ALA A 340 -23.68 65.35 27.75
CA ALA A 340 -23.69 66.59 26.97
C ALA A 340 -24.95 66.71 26.08
N VAL A 341 -25.40 65.60 25.49
CA VAL A 341 -26.66 65.57 24.72
C VAL A 341 -27.87 65.78 25.63
N GLU A 342 -27.92 65.10 26.77
CA GLU A 342 -29.01 65.24 27.75
C GLU A 342 -29.14 66.69 28.26
N ASN A 343 -28.01 67.34 28.54
CA ASN A 343 -27.95 68.75 28.93
C ASN A 343 -28.33 69.74 27.81
N GLN A 344 -28.31 69.34 26.54
CA GLN A 344 -28.77 70.15 25.41
C GLN A 344 -30.26 69.96 25.09
N THR A 345 -30.86 68.88 25.59
CA THR A 345 -32.28 68.57 25.40
C THR A 345 -33.20 69.05 26.53
N LEU A 346 -32.63 69.60 27.61
CA LEU A 346 -33.30 70.33 28.69
C LEU A 346 -33.26 71.83 28.41
#